data_AF-T1III7-F1
#
_entry.id   AF-T1III7-F1
#
_cell.length_a   1.000
_cell.length_b   1.000
_cell.length_c   1.000
_cell.angle_alpha   90.00
_cell.angle_beta   90.00
_cell.angle_gamma   90.00
#
_symmetry.space_group_name_H-M   'P 1'
#
loop_
_entity.id
_entity.type
_entity.pdbx_description
1 polymer ?
#
loop_
_entity_poly.entity_id
_entity_poly.type
_entity_poly.pdbx_seq_one_letter_code
_entity_poly.pdbx_strand_id
1 'polypeptide(L)' 'MPGWEREAVQRQTGITIGRWDIYFNPPEEQYALRSRPEVKEYLENELGQAYRPDLFDWQPAQATTSTVT' A
#
# COMPACT_ATOMS: atom_id res chain seq x y z
N MET A 1 2.19 5.82 7.34
CA MET A 1 3.10 5.77 8.51
C MET A 1 4.33 6.63 8.22
N PRO A 2 4.89 7.40 9.18
CA PRO A 2 6.08 8.21 8.93
C PRO A 2 7.25 7.34 8.45
N GLY A 3 7.94 7.77 7.39
CA GLY A 3 9.07 7.04 6.80
C GLY A 3 8.69 5.90 5.83
N TRP A 4 7.40 5.56 5.72
CA TRP A 4 6.94 4.57 4.75
C TRP A 4 6.54 5.24 3.44
N GLU A 5 6.99 4.67 2.34
CA GLU A 5 6.56 5.09 1.01
C GLU A 5 5.38 4.25 0.54
N ARG A 6 4.49 4.87 -0.24
CA ARG A 6 3.32 4.22 -0.83
C ARG A 6 3.41 4.31 -2.33
N GLU A 7 3.34 3.16 -2.99
CA GLU A 7 3.37 3.05 -4.44
C GLU A 7 2.03 2.48 -4.94
N ALA A 8 1.44 3.15 -5.94
CA ALA A 8 0.23 2.69 -6.61
C ALA A 8 0.56 2.44 -8.08
N VAL A 9 0.47 1.17 -8.50
CA VAL A 9 0.87 0.76 -9.85
C VAL A 9 -0.36 0.30 -10.62
N GLN A 10 -0.61 0.89 -11.79
CA GLN A 10 -1.68 0.45 -12.67
C GLN A 10 -1.19 -0.64 -13.61
N ARG A 11 -1.90 -1.79 -13.64
CA ARG A 11 -1.60 -2.91 -14.53
C ARG A 11 -1.74 -2.49 -16.00
N GLN A 12 -0.70 -2.69 -16.78
CA GLN A 12 -0.62 -2.27 -18.19
C GLN A 12 -1.01 -3.38 -19.19
N THR A 13 -1.18 -4.63 -18.72
CA THR A 13 -1.38 -5.79 -19.60
C THR A 13 -2.32 -6.85 -18.99
N GLY A 14 -2.79 -7.78 -19.82
CA GLY A 14 -3.61 -8.93 -19.40
C GLY A 14 -5.09 -8.63 -19.17
N ILE A 15 -5.82 -9.65 -18.68
CA ILE A 15 -7.29 -9.59 -18.45
C ILE A 15 -7.68 -8.53 -17.39
N THR A 16 -6.73 -8.17 -16.53
CA THR A 16 -6.95 -7.20 -15.44
C THR A 16 -6.27 -5.86 -15.67
N ILE A 17 -5.96 -5.52 -16.92
CA ILE A 17 -5.44 -4.21 -17.33
C ILE A 17 -6.32 -3.08 -16.74
N GLY A 18 -5.68 -2.00 -16.29
CA GLY A 18 -6.34 -0.86 -15.68
C GLY A 18 -6.63 -1.01 -14.18
N ARG A 19 -6.56 -2.22 -13.59
CA ARG A 19 -6.59 -2.41 -12.13
C ARG A 19 -5.31 -1.89 -11.48
N TRP A 20 -5.41 -1.53 -10.21
CA TRP A 20 -4.32 -0.99 -9.43
C TRP A 20 -3.85 -1.99 -8.38
N ASP A 21 -2.54 -2.08 -8.22
CA ASP A 21 -1.87 -2.74 -7.10
C ASP A 21 -1.29 -1.66 -6.18
N ILE A 22 -1.48 -1.82 -4.88
CA ILE A 22 -0.97 -0.90 -3.86
C ILE A 22 0.14 -1.59 -3.07
N TYR A 23 1.25 -0.88 -2.92
CA TYR A 23 2.43 -1.33 -2.23
C TYR A 23 2.84 -0.31 -1.17
N PHE A 24 3.37 -0.83 -0.07
CA PHE A 24 3.96 -0.04 1.01
C PHE A 24 5.40 -0.47 1.23
N ASN A 25 6.32 0.48 1.14
CA ASN A 25 7.75 0.25 1.29
C ASN A 25 8.18 0.74 2.67
N PRO A 26 8.67 -0.16 3.55
CA PRO A 26 9.23 0.23 4.84
C PRO A 26 10.56 0.98 4.65
N PRO A 27 10.91 1.93 5.53
CA PRO A 27 12.15 2.69 5.43
C PRO A 27 13.41 1.83 5.58
N GLU A 28 13.33 0.72 6.31
CA GLU A 28 14.49 -0.12 6.64
C GLU A 28 14.66 -1.31 5.69
N GLU A 29 13.74 -1.49 4.73
CA GLU A 29 13.61 -2.75 4.01
C GLU A 29 13.58 -2.60 2.50
N GLN A 30 14.08 -3.62 1.80
CA GLN A 30 14.20 -3.61 0.34
C GLN A 30 12.98 -4.20 -0.37
N TYR A 31 11.98 -4.73 0.34
CA TYR A 31 10.80 -5.33 -0.29
C TYR A 31 9.50 -4.60 0.04
N ALA A 32 8.62 -4.60 -0.96
CA ALA A 32 7.35 -3.90 -0.94
C ALA A 32 6.24 -4.83 -0.41
N LEU A 33 5.54 -4.38 0.64
CA LEU A 33 4.40 -5.10 1.22
C LEU A 33 3.14 -4.80 0.41
N ARG A 34 2.41 -5.84 0.03
CA ARG A 34 1.31 -5.78 -0.96
C ARG A 34 -0.06 -6.13 -0.37
N SER A 35 -0.15 -6.35 0.94
CA SER A 35 -1.41 -6.69 1.60
C SER A 35 -1.49 -6.25 3.05
N ARG A 36 -2.73 -6.14 3.56
CA ARG A 36 -3.00 -5.76 4.96
C ARG A 36 -2.44 -6.76 5.98
N PRO A 37 -2.60 -8.09 5.81
CA PRO A 37 -2.02 -9.07 6.74
C PRO A 37 -0.50 -9.01 6.77
N GLU A 38 0.13 -8.80 5.61
CA GLU A 38 1.59 -8.70 5.49
C GLU A 38 2.14 -7.46 6.20
N VAL A 39 1.52 -6.29 6.02
CA VAL A 39 1.87 -5.07 6.78
C VAL A 39 1.66 -5.27 8.28
N LYS A 40 0.59 -5.97 8.67
CA LYS A 40 0.32 -6.28 10.07
C LYS A 40 1.41 -7.16 10.67
N GLU A 41 1.74 -8.28 10.02
CA GLU A 41 2.77 -9.22 10.47
C GLU A 41 4.14 -8.54 10.56
N TYR A 42 4.50 -7.73 9.56
CA TYR A 42 5.74 -6.96 9.58
C TYR A 42 5.81 -6.02 10.79
N LEU A 43 4.77 -5.23 11.01
CA LEU A 43 4.74 -4.29 12.14
C LEU A 43 4.79 -4.99 13.49
N GLU A 44 4.00 -6.05 13.66
CA GLU A 44 3.87 -6.75 14.95
C GLU A 44 5.08 -7.62 15.26
N ASN A 45 5.65 -8.29 14.27
CA ASN A 45 6.74 -9.26 14.48
C ASN A 45 8.14 -8.64 14.33
N GLU A 46 8.34 -7.74 13.38
CA GLU A 46 9.68 -7.20 13.07
C GLU A 46 9.93 -5.88 13.81
N LEU A 47 8.94 -4.99 13.81
CA LEU A 47 9.06 -3.68 14.47
C LEU A 47 8.52 -3.66 15.91
N GLY A 48 7.80 -4.69 16.33
CA GLY A 48 7.13 -4.73 17.65
C GLY A 48 6.08 -3.63 17.84
N GLN A 49 5.54 -3.10 16.74
CA GLN A 49 4.56 -2.01 16.71
C GLN A 49 3.15 -2.55 16.44
N ALA A 50 2.16 -1.96 17.08
CA ALA A 50 0.77 -2.32 16.82
C ALA A 50 0.33 -1.86 15.43
N TYR A 51 -0.28 -2.76 14.65
CA TYR A 51 -0.84 -2.41 13.35
C TYR A 51 -2.01 -1.44 13.48
N ARG A 52 -1.88 -0.28 12.82
CA ARG A 52 -2.91 0.75 12.74
C ARG A 52 -3.37 0.94 11.30
N PRO A 53 -4.52 0.36 10.90
CA PRO A 53 -4.97 0.36 9.51
C PRO A 53 -5.29 1.77 8.97
N ASP A 54 -5.56 2.74 9.84
CA ASP A 54 -5.79 4.15 9.50
C ASP A 54 -4.53 4.86 8.95
N LEU A 55 -3.33 4.32 9.23
CA LEU A 55 -2.07 4.87 8.74
C LEU A 55 -1.67 4.39 7.33
N PHE A 56 -2.47 3.49 6.75
CA PHE A 56 -2.20 2.82 5.47
C PHE A 56 -3.40 2.95 4.54
N ASP A 57 -3.28 3.80 3.53
CA ASP A 57 -4.32 3.97 2.50
C ASP A 57 -4.23 2.90 1.42
N TRP A 58 -5.06 1.86 1.55
CA TRP A 58 -5.15 0.76 0.59
C TRP A 58 -6.06 1.08 -0.61
N GLN A 59 -6.61 2.28 -0.72
CA GLN A 59 -7.51 2.61 -1.82
C GLN A 59 -6.72 2.84 -3.12
N PRO A 60 -7.17 2.32 -4.26
CA PRO A 60 -6.54 2.61 -5.55
C PRO A 60 -6.59 4.12 -5.83
N ALA A 61 -5.57 4.67 -6.50
CA ALA A 61 -5.46 6.13 -6.75
C ALA A 61 -6.65 6.75 -7.52
N GLN A 62 -7.50 5.93 -8.15
CA GLN A 62 -8.74 6.38 -8.79
C GLN A 62 -9.90 6.61 -7.80
N ALA A 63 -9.79 6.23 -6.53
CA ALA A 63 -10.80 6.54 -5.52
C ALA A 63 -10.82 8.04 -5.16
N THR A 64 -9.77 8.80 -5.51
CA THR A 64 -9.69 10.25 -5.28
C THR A 64 -10.06 11.11 -6.49
N THR A 65 -10.47 10.53 -7.62
CA THR A 65 -11.14 11.31 -8.70
C THR A 65 -12.61 11.56 -8.35
N SER A 66 -12.85 12.37 -7.32
CA SER A 66 -14.07 13.17 -7.25
C SER A 66 -13.81 14.49 -7.95
N THR A 67 -14.46 14.65 -9.10
CA THR A 67 -14.90 15.92 -9.70
C THR A 67 -13.87 17.06 -9.76
N VAL A 68 -13.12 17.13 -10.87
CA VAL A 68 -12.64 18.44 -11.38
C VAL A 68 -13.74 19.00 -12.28
N THR A 69 -14.22 20.17 -11.87
CA THR A 69 -15.24 21.07 -12.47
C THR A 69 -15.06 21.29 -13.97
#